data_AF-A0A8J8Y0G2-F1
#
_entry.id   AF-A0A8J8Y0G2-F1
#
_cell.length_a   1.000
_cell.length_b   1.000
_cell.length_c   1.000
_cell.angle_alpha   90.00
_cell.angle_beta   90.00
_cell.angle_gamma   90.00
#
_symmetry.space_group_name_H-M   'P 1'
#
loop_
_entity.id
_entity.type
_entity.pdbx_description
1 polymer ?
#
loop_
_entity_poly.entity_id
_entity_poly.type
_entity_poly.pdbx_seq_one_letter_code
_entity_poly.pdbx_strand_id
1 'polypeptide(L)'
;MPIFAYYLKSKGGRRPRSDDVDAVTRLSVLDNPYYRDLLCEFGAIFAIANRVDTVHKLPWIGFQSWRAAGRKVSLSERAEETLEEITSGESNEDVIYYWSPMDMDQTSDFWLTCDSLNAGNCRSLFEDAFRAMYGLPENVLALPPMPNDGDHWSTLHSWVMPTPSFLKFIMFSRIFVDSLHSLNVNSTETTSCFLGASEPERRHCYCRILEVLVNVWAYHSGRKMVYLNPFTGDTSEQHLLDKRNGMWVKFFNFTLLKSMDEDLAEEADDGMHPGNEQWLWPLTGQVFWPGIADREREEKYIKKLDKKLKNKVKLLERQKSGYKQKPLGQ
;
A
#
# COMPACT_ATOMS: atom_id res chain seq x y z
N MET A 1 11.95 -19.53 -6.96
CA MET A 1 11.97 -18.08 -7.33
C MET A 1 11.55 -17.29 -6.08
N PRO A 2 12.16 -16.18 -5.64
CA PRO A 2 11.73 -15.56 -4.38
C PRO A 2 10.40 -14.83 -4.58
N ILE A 3 9.28 -15.55 -4.41
CA ILE A 3 7.90 -15.06 -4.56
C ILE A 3 7.44 -14.29 -3.32
N PHE A 4 8.20 -14.31 -2.22
CA PHE A 4 7.73 -13.87 -0.91
C PHE A 4 8.61 -12.78 -0.30
N ALA A 5 8.04 -11.58 -0.15
CA ALA A 5 8.57 -10.58 0.78
C ALA A 5 7.93 -10.81 2.16
N TYR A 6 8.65 -11.45 3.08
CA TYR A 6 8.25 -11.54 4.48
C TYR A 6 8.75 -10.30 5.22
N TYR A 7 7.89 -9.38 5.69
CA TYR A 7 8.37 -8.31 6.56
C TYR A 7 7.59 -8.03 7.83
N LEU A 8 8.33 -8.18 8.94
CA LEU A 8 8.62 -7.11 9.91
C LEU A 8 9.89 -7.52 10.71
N LYS A 9 11.09 -7.41 10.13
CA LYS A 9 12.34 -7.62 10.88
C LYS A 9 13.37 -6.50 10.64
N SER A 10 14.02 -6.07 11.73
CA SER A 10 15.16 -5.15 11.70
C SER A 10 16.33 -5.74 10.89
N LYS A 11 17.36 -4.93 10.57
CA LYS A 11 18.57 -5.37 9.84
C LYS A 11 19.15 -6.73 10.29
N GLY A 12 19.06 -7.06 11.58
CA GLY A 12 19.57 -8.32 12.14
C GLY A 12 18.67 -9.56 11.95
N GLY A 13 17.44 -9.39 11.45
CA GLY A 13 16.48 -10.47 11.28
C GLY A 13 16.23 -10.89 9.83
N ARG A 14 16.96 -10.31 8.87
CA ARG A 14 16.88 -10.65 7.45
C ARG A 14 17.42 -12.06 7.21
N ARG A 15 16.78 -12.84 6.33
CA ARG A 15 17.31 -14.15 5.96
C ARG A 15 18.50 -13.99 5.01
N PRO A 16 19.60 -14.77 5.16
CA PRO A 16 20.82 -14.59 4.37
C PRO A 16 20.70 -14.77 2.84
N ARG A 17 19.55 -15.22 2.33
CA ARG A 17 19.30 -15.54 0.90
C ARG A 17 17.95 -15.05 0.37
N SER A 18 17.26 -14.18 1.10
CA SER A 18 15.94 -13.69 0.71
C SER A 18 16.04 -12.27 0.15
N ASP A 19 15.14 -11.89 -0.75
CA ASP A 19 14.91 -10.51 -1.22
C ASP A 19 14.20 -9.68 -0.13
N ASP A 20 14.62 -9.90 1.11
CA ASP A 20 14.01 -9.33 2.29
C ASP A 20 14.31 -7.79 2.32
N VAL A 21 13.24 -6.99 2.23
CA VAL A 21 13.20 -5.52 2.20
C VAL A 21 12.96 -4.83 3.56
N ASP A 22 13.91 -4.05 4.06
CA ASP A 22 13.71 -3.27 5.30
C ASP A 22 12.73 -2.11 5.14
N ALA A 23 11.54 -2.31 5.74
CA ALA A 23 10.41 -1.41 5.60
C ALA A 23 10.68 0.02 6.12
N VAL A 24 11.31 0.16 7.30
CA VAL A 24 11.58 1.48 7.91
C VAL A 24 12.60 2.26 7.07
N THR A 25 13.62 1.57 6.56
CA THR A 25 14.63 2.21 5.69
C THR A 25 14.02 2.72 4.38
N ARG A 26 12.95 2.08 3.89
CA ARG A 26 12.29 2.49 2.65
C ARG A 26 11.18 3.49 2.84
N LEU A 27 10.39 3.35 3.89
CA LEU A 27 9.23 4.19 4.15
C LEU A 27 9.42 4.85 5.51
N SER A 28 9.92 6.09 5.49
CA SER A 28 10.33 6.82 6.69
C SER A 28 9.21 7.06 7.69
N VAL A 29 7.95 7.07 7.25
CA VAL A 29 6.80 7.22 8.16
C VAL A 29 6.74 6.09 9.21
N LEU A 30 7.29 4.92 8.88
CA LEU A 30 7.35 3.76 9.78
C LEU A 30 8.43 3.88 10.87
N ASP A 31 9.28 4.91 10.83
CA ASP A 31 10.19 5.22 11.93
C ASP A 31 9.42 5.74 13.16
N ASN A 32 8.27 6.37 12.92
CA ASN A 32 7.35 6.73 13.99
C ASN A 32 6.56 5.50 14.47
N PRO A 33 6.66 5.10 15.75
CA PRO A 33 5.94 3.94 16.28
C PRO A 33 4.43 4.06 16.14
N TYR A 34 3.87 5.27 16.19
CA TYR A 34 2.44 5.50 15.99
C TYR A 34 1.98 4.98 14.64
N TYR A 35 2.60 5.45 13.54
CA TYR A 35 2.22 5.01 12.19
C TYR A 35 2.58 3.56 11.90
N ARG A 36 3.67 3.07 12.49
CA ARG A 36 4.06 1.65 12.37
C ARG A 36 3.00 0.73 12.97
N ASP A 37 2.49 1.07 14.15
CA ASP A 37 1.48 0.25 14.81
C ASP A 37 0.10 0.45 14.15
N LEU A 38 -0.21 1.68 13.73
CA LEU A 38 -1.44 2.03 13.02
C LEU A 38 -1.62 1.25 11.72
N LEU A 39 -0.55 1.13 10.91
CA LEU A 39 -0.55 0.47 9.60
C LEU A 39 -0.22 -1.03 9.66
N CYS A 40 0.35 -1.52 10.76
CA CYS A 40 0.85 -2.90 10.93
C CYS A 40 1.64 -3.43 9.70
N GLU A 41 1.32 -4.64 9.24
CA GLU A 41 1.94 -5.32 8.10
C GLU A 41 1.69 -4.56 6.79
N PHE A 42 0.60 -3.79 6.69
CA PHE A 42 0.31 -2.97 5.52
C PHE A 42 1.36 -1.90 5.28
N GLY A 43 1.98 -1.37 6.34
CA GLY A 43 3.12 -0.48 6.24
C GLY A 43 4.29 -1.10 5.46
N ALA A 44 4.55 -2.40 5.63
CA ALA A 44 5.56 -3.11 4.86
C ALA A 44 5.17 -3.26 3.37
N ILE A 45 3.88 -3.47 3.10
CA ILE A 45 3.32 -3.52 1.73
C ILE A 45 3.57 -2.18 1.03
N PHE A 46 3.28 -1.06 1.70
CA PHE A 46 3.62 0.28 1.21
C PHE A 46 5.12 0.49 1.04
N ALA A 47 5.95 0.00 1.96
CA ALA A 47 7.39 0.16 1.85
C ALA A 47 7.99 -0.57 0.63
N ILE A 48 7.42 -1.69 0.22
CA ILE A 48 7.81 -2.38 -1.03
C ILE A 48 7.49 -1.47 -2.21
N ALA A 49 6.24 -1.00 -2.31
CA ALA A 49 5.78 -0.14 -3.39
C ALA A 49 6.38 1.28 -3.38
N ASN A 50 6.99 1.71 -2.27
CA ASN A 50 7.48 3.07 -2.09
C ASN A 50 8.42 3.54 -3.21
N ARG A 51 9.22 2.64 -3.80
CA ARG A 51 10.13 3.00 -4.90
C ARG A 51 10.22 1.88 -5.90
N VAL A 52 9.95 2.20 -7.17
CA VAL A 52 10.18 1.27 -8.29
C VAL A 52 11.67 0.96 -8.39
N ASP A 53 12.03 -0.30 -8.19
CA ASP A 53 13.40 -0.77 -8.09
C ASP A 53 13.52 -2.25 -8.50
N THR A 54 14.55 -2.95 -8.02
CA THR A 54 14.79 -4.36 -8.35
C THR A 54 13.65 -5.29 -7.95
N VAL A 55 12.91 -5.00 -6.87
CA VAL A 55 11.77 -5.82 -6.44
C VAL A 55 10.67 -5.80 -7.50
N HIS A 56 10.47 -4.66 -8.14
CA HIS A 56 9.46 -4.47 -9.18
C HIS A 56 9.87 -5.02 -10.54
N LYS A 57 11.10 -5.55 -10.67
CA LYS A 57 11.50 -6.35 -11.84
C LYS A 57 11.01 -7.79 -11.74
N LEU A 58 10.62 -8.23 -10.54
CA LEU A 58 9.98 -9.52 -10.38
C LEU A 58 8.59 -9.46 -11.05
N PRO A 59 8.17 -10.51 -11.78
CA PRO A 59 6.86 -10.56 -12.40
C PRO A 59 5.71 -10.65 -11.38
N TRP A 60 6.01 -11.13 -10.18
CA TRP A 60 5.06 -11.38 -9.11
C TRP A 60 5.56 -10.83 -7.78
N ILE A 61 4.63 -10.35 -6.96
CA ILE A 61 4.87 -9.91 -5.60
C ILE A 61 3.87 -10.62 -4.69
N GLY A 62 4.40 -11.27 -3.65
CA GLY A 62 3.60 -11.97 -2.65
C GLY A 62 3.96 -11.61 -1.22
N PHE A 63 2.97 -11.79 -0.36
CA PHE A 63 3.03 -11.50 1.07
C PHE A 63 2.54 -12.70 1.86
N GLN A 64 3.22 -12.99 2.96
CA GLN A 64 2.76 -13.94 3.97
C GLN A 64 2.90 -13.30 5.34
N SER A 65 1.76 -13.12 6.03
CA SER A 65 1.77 -12.60 7.40
C SER A 65 2.47 -13.56 8.36
N TRP A 66 3.16 -13.02 9.36
CA TRP A 66 3.68 -13.85 10.46
C TRP A 66 2.56 -14.51 11.26
N ARG A 67 1.34 -13.93 11.22
CA ARG A 67 0.16 -14.49 11.88
C ARG A 67 -0.37 -15.72 11.14
N ALA A 68 -0.12 -15.85 9.84
CA ALA A 68 -0.40 -17.07 9.09
C ALA A 68 0.40 -18.25 9.64
N ALA A 69 1.68 -18.03 9.98
CA ALA A 69 2.53 -19.05 10.63
C ALA A 69 1.98 -19.43 12.01
N GLY A 70 1.55 -18.44 12.81
CA GLY A 70 0.92 -18.69 14.12
C GLY A 70 -0.38 -19.49 14.03
N ARG A 71 -1.15 -19.31 12.95
CA ARG A 71 -2.38 -20.07 12.66
C ARG A 71 -2.15 -21.36 11.86
N LYS A 72 -0.88 -21.73 11.62
CA LYS A 72 -0.49 -22.92 10.84
C LYS A 72 -1.06 -22.94 9.41
N VAL A 73 -1.26 -21.78 8.79
CA VAL A 73 -1.73 -21.64 7.39
C VAL A 73 -0.63 -21.08 6.48
N SER A 74 0.64 -21.29 6.85
CA SER A 74 1.78 -21.02 5.95
C SER A 74 1.83 -22.04 4.82
N LEU A 75 2.27 -21.60 3.65
CA LEU A 75 2.49 -22.50 2.51
C LEU A 75 3.50 -23.60 2.87
N SER A 76 3.17 -24.83 2.49
CA SER A 76 4.08 -25.96 2.46
C SER A 76 4.99 -25.88 1.23
N GLU A 77 6.12 -26.59 1.25
CA GLU A 77 7.04 -26.69 0.10
C GLU A 77 6.30 -27.07 -1.19
N ARG A 78 5.39 -28.06 -1.11
CA ARG A 78 4.56 -28.48 -2.25
C ARG A 78 3.64 -27.37 -2.78
N ALA A 79 3.04 -26.59 -1.89
CA ALA A 79 2.18 -25.48 -2.29
C ALA A 79 2.99 -24.32 -2.88
N GLU A 80 4.20 -24.07 -2.37
CA GLU A 80 5.15 -23.11 -2.96
C GLU A 80 5.60 -23.56 -4.36
N GLU A 81 5.94 -24.83 -4.56
CA GLU A 81 6.27 -25.41 -5.87
C GLU A 81 5.13 -25.24 -6.86
N THR A 82 3.90 -25.55 -6.45
CA THR A 82 2.72 -25.38 -7.30
C THR A 82 2.54 -23.93 -7.71
N LEU A 83 2.75 -22.99 -6.78
CA LEU A 83 2.67 -21.57 -7.07
C LEU A 83 3.79 -21.11 -8.01
N GLU A 84 5.02 -21.61 -7.85
CA GLU A 84 6.14 -21.34 -8.76
C GLU A 84 5.85 -21.83 -10.18
N GLU A 85 5.30 -23.03 -10.33
CA GLU A 85 4.90 -23.59 -11.63
C GLU A 85 3.82 -22.74 -12.31
N ILE A 86 2.77 -22.39 -11.57
CA ILE A 86 1.66 -21.56 -12.06
C ILE A 86 2.16 -20.18 -12.50
N THR A 87 2.96 -19.54 -11.65
CA THR A 87 3.43 -18.15 -11.87
C THR A 87 4.47 -18.04 -12.96
N SER A 88 5.12 -19.14 -13.33
CA SER A 88 6.06 -19.23 -14.47
C SER A 88 5.35 -19.33 -15.83
N GLY A 89 4.03 -19.59 -15.86
CA GLY A 89 3.24 -19.65 -17.09
C GLY A 89 2.94 -18.27 -17.73
N GLU A 90 2.67 -18.26 -19.04
CA GLU A 90 2.58 -17.03 -19.87
C GLU A 90 1.30 -16.18 -19.69
N SER A 91 0.25 -16.65 -19.01
CA SER A 91 -1.11 -16.06 -19.13
C SER A 91 -1.75 -15.58 -17.82
N ASN A 92 -0.99 -14.90 -16.97
CA ASN A 92 -1.44 -14.60 -15.60
C ASN A 92 -1.71 -13.13 -15.29
N GLU A 93 -1.76 -12.26 -16.31
CA GLU A 93 -2.25 -10.90 -16.11
C GLU A 93 -3.69 -10.99 -15.56
N ASP A 94 -3.92 -10.45 -14.35
CA ASP A 94 -5.24 -10.32 -13.70
C ASP A 94 -5.70 -11.45 -12.75
N VAL A 95 -4.81 -12.28 -12.20
CA VAL A 95 -5.13 -13.22 -11.11
C VAL A 95 -4.49 -12.84 -9.77
N ILE A 96 -5.17 -13.15 -8.67
CA ILE A 96 -4.64 -13.10 -7.30
C ILE A 96 -4.81 -14.48 -6.69
N TYR A 97 -3.71 -15.08 -6.24
CA TYR A 97 -3.75 -16.31 -5.45
C TYR A 97 -3.68 -15.93 -3.98
N TYR A 98 -4.51 -16.55 -3.15
CA TYR A 98 -4.49 -16.37 -1.70
C TYR A 98 -4.73 -17.70 -1.00
N TRP A 99 -4.22 -17.86 0.23
CA TRP A 99 -4.25 -19.16 0.91
C TRP A 99 -4.72 -19.12 2.37
N SER A 100 -4.96 -17.93 2.92
CA SER A 100 -5.63 -17.78 4.21
C SER A 100 -7.06 -17.32 3.99
N PRO A 101 -8.06 -18.22 4.07
CA PRO A 101 -9.45 -17.86 3.94
C PRO A 101 -9.94 -17.13 5.20
N MET A 102 -10.79 -16.14 5.02
CA MET A 102 -11.54 -15.49 6.09
C MET A 102 -12.50 -16.52 6.67
N ASP A 103 -12.48 -16.64 7.99
CA ASP A 103 -13.37 -17.55 8.71
C ASP A 103 -14.77 -16.93 8.72
N MET A 104 -15.60 -17.32 7.76
CA MET A 104 -16.99 -16.88 7.64
C MET A 104 -17.90 -18.04 8.01
N ASP A 105 -18.72 -17.84 9.04
CA ASP A 105 -19.84 -18.74 9.32
C ASP A 105 -20.83 -18.68 8.16
N GLN A 106 -21.55 -19.78 7.89
CA GLN A 106 -22.50 -19.90 6.77
C GLN A 106 -23.60 -18.82 6.75
N THR A 107 -23.81 -18.12 7.87
CA THR A 107 -24.83 -17.08 8.04
C THR A 107 -24.29 -15.66 7.89
N SER A 108 -22.97 -15.47 7.84
CA SER A 108 -22.32 -14.15 7.89
C SER A 108 -21.92 -13.68 6.51
N ASP A 109 -22.27 -12.44 6.16
CA ASP A 109 -21.73 -11.78 4.97
C ASP A 109 -20.35 -11.16 5.24
N PHE A 110 -19.67 -10.74 4.17
CA PHE A 110 -18.33 -10.14 4.24
C PHE A 110 -18.25 -8.95 5.20
N TRP A 111 -19.21 -8.01 5.10
CA TRP A 111 -19.20 -6.79 5.89
C TRP A 111 -19.54 -7.06 7.35
N LEU A 112 -20.46 -8.00 7.63
CA LEU A 112 -20.78 -8.46 8.98
C LEU A 112 -19.56 -9.11 9.67
N THR A 113 -18.82 -9.93 8.93
CA THR A 113 -17.57 -10.52 9.42
C THR A 113 -16.54 -9.44 9.69
N CYS A 114 -16.43 -8.44 8.80
CA CYS A 114 -15.54 -7.30 9.03
C CYS A 114 -15.94 -6.49 10.28
N ASP A 115 -17.22 -6.20 10.47
CA ASP A 115 -17.76 -5.49 11.64
C ASP A 115 -17.43 -6.25 12.94
N SER A 116 -17.59 -7.57 12.94
CA SER A 116 -17.27 -8.44 14.09
C SER A 116 -15.79 -8.37 14.49
N LEU A 117 -14.90 -8.07 13.54
CA LEU A 117 -13.45 -7.93 13.78
C LEU A 117 -13.00 -6.50 14.10
N ASN A 118 -13.88 -5.49 13.95
CA ASN A 118 -13.55 -4.06 14.01
C ASN A 118 -14.54 -3.26 14.88
N ALA A 119 -14.88 -3.79 16.06
CA ALA A 119 -15.76 -3.14 17.03
C ALA A 119 -17.14 -2.70 16.47
N GLY A 120 -17.63 -3.36 15.41
CA GLY A 120 -18.91 -3.05 14.77
C GLY A 120 -18.88 -1.89 13.76
N ASN A 121 -17.71 -1.31 13.47
CA ASN A 121 -17.60 -0.07 12.70
C ASN A 121 -16.89 -0.23 11.35
N CYS A 122 -16.59 -1.45 10.89
CA CYS A 122 -15.87 -1.64 9.63
C CYS A 122 -16.68 -1.10 8.45
N ARG A 123 -17.95 -1.47 8.36
CA ARG A 123 -18.84 -1.10 7.26
C ARG A 123 -19.00 0.41 7.13
N SER A 124 -19.35 1.07 8.22
CA SER A 124 -19.55 2.52 8.25
C SER A 124 -18.25 3.27 7.92
N LEU A 125 -17.13 2.90 8.55
CA LEU A 125 -15.86 3.59 8.29
C LEU A 125 -15.30 3.31 6.91
N PHE A 126 -15.51 2.10 6.37
CA PHE A 126 -15.15 1.82 4.98
C PHE A 126 -15.98 2.68 4.04
N GLU A 127 -17.30 2.73 4.25
CA GLU A 127 -18.21 3.52 3.45
C GLU A 127 -17.87 5.02 3.49
N ASP A 128 -17.59 5.56 4.67
CA ASP A 128 -17.21 6.96 4.86
C ASP A 128 -15.85 7.27 4.24
N ALA A 129 -14.86 6.38 4.40
CA ALA A 129 -13.54 6.56 3.80
C ALA A 129 -13.61 6.49 2.27
N PHE A 130 -14.41 5.55 1.73
CA PHE A 130 -14.64 5.43 0.30
C PHE A 130 -15.41 6.64 -0.24
N ARG A 131 -16.40 7.15 0.50
CA ARG A 131 -17.12 8.38 0.17
C ARG A 131 -16.19 9.58 0.12
N ALA A 132 -15.36 9.76 1.14
CA ALA A 132 -14.37 10.83 1.22
C ALA A 132 -13.36 10.74 0.08
N MET A 133 -12.82 9.54 -0.17
CA MET A 133 -11.86 9.27 -1.25
C MET A 133 -12.33 9.76 -2.61
N TYR A 134 -13.60 9.52 -2.95
CA TYR A 134 -14.14 9.87 -4.27
C TYR A 134 -14.98 11.16 -4.26
N GLY A 135 -15.03 11.90 -3.15
CA GLY A 135 -15.86 13.10 -3.01
C GLY A 135 -17.36 12.85 -3.26
N LEU A 136 -17.88 11.68 -2.85
CA LEU A 136 -19.25 11.28 -3.14
C LEU A 136 -20.26 12.02 -2.22
N PRO A 137 -21.40 12.49 -2.76
CA PRO A 137 -22.48 13.02 -1.94
C PRO A 137 -23.05 11.99 -0.94
N GLU A 138 -23.61 12.46 0.18
CA GLU A 138 -24.18 11.59 1.23
C GLU A 138 -25.31 10.68 0.72
N ASN A 139 -26.06 11.12 -0.29
CA ASN A 139 -27.17 10.36 -0.86
C ASN A 139 -26.73 9.27 -1.85
N VAL A 140 -25.43 9.13 -2.11
CA VAL A 140 -24.86 8.10 -2.97
C VAL A 140 -24.31 6.96 -2.12
N LEU A 141 -24.69 5.72 -2.48
CA LEU A 141 -24.13 4.52 -1.87
C LEU A 141 -22.61 4.49 -2.08
N ALA A 142 -21.85 4.38 -0.99
CA ALA A 142 -20.38 4.34 -1.03
C ALA A 142 -19.79 3.03 -0.47
N LEU A 143 -20.63 2.09 -0.03
CA LEU A 143 -20.21 0.76 0.40
C LEU A 143 -20.28 -0.23 -0.78
N PRO A 144 -19.14 -0.76 -1.27
CA PRO A 144 -19.15 -1.70 -2.38
C PRO A 144 -19.83 -3.04 -1.98
N PRO A 145 -20.73 -3.59 -2.81
CA PRO A 145 -21.43 -4.83 -2.49
C PRO A 145 -20.51 -6.04 -2.60
N MET A 146 -20.48 -6.84 -1.53
CA MET A 146 -19.67 -8.06 -1.44
C MET A 146 -20.63 -9.27 -1.34
N PRO A 147 -20.62 -10.21 -2.30
CA PRO A 147 -21.59 -11.30 -2.34
C PRO A 147 -21.38 -12.31 -1.21
N ASN A 148 -22.46 -13.01 -0.86
CA ASN A 148 -22.43 -14.24 -0.06
C ASN A 148 -22.84 -15.41 -0.97
N ASP A 149 -21.89 -15.87 -1.78
CA ASP A 149 -22.03 -16.93 -2.78
C ASP A 149 -21.47 -18.29 -2.30
N GLY A 150 -21.03 -18.37 -1.05
CA GLY A 150 -20.41 -19.57 -0.45
C GLY A 150 -18.92 -19.71 -0.72
N ASP A 151 -18.31 -18.80 -1.47
CA ASP A 151 -16.86 -18.76 -1.68
C ASP A 151 -16.15 -18.00 -0.55
N HIS A 152 -14.83 -18.16 -0.48
CA HIS A 152 -13.99 -17.60 0.56
C HIS A 152 -13.38 -16.25 0.17
N TRP A 153 -13.15 -15.40 1.19
CA TRP A 153 -12.40 -14.16 1.06
C TRP A 153 -10.98 -14.31 1.62
N SER A 154 -10.02 -13.52 1.17
CA SER A 154 -8.66 -13.52 1.71
C SER A 154 -8.58 -12.84 3.08
N THR A 155 -7.70 -13.29 3.97
CA THR A 155 -7.31 -12.60 5.21
C THR A 155 -5.81 -12.73 5.48
N LEU A 156 -5.31 -12.11 6.57
CA LEU A 156 -3.92 -12.16 7.02
C LEU A 156 -2.88 -11.80 5.94
N HIS A 157 -3.20 -10.90 5.01
CA HIS A 157 -2.29 -10.49 3.91
C HIS A 157 -1.50 -11.65 3.28
N SER A 158 -2.19 -12.77 3.02
CA SER A 158 -1.60 -14.02 2.58
C SER A 158 -1.98 -14.30 1.13
N TRP A 159 -1.32 -13.59 0.23
CA TRP A 159 -1.63 -13.57 -1.20
C TRP A 159 -0.39 -13.29 -2.06
N VAL A 160 -0.50 -13.62 -3.34
CA VAL A 160 0.45 -13.23 -4.39
C VAL A 160 -0.31 -12.74 -5.62
N MET A 161 0.22 -11.71 -6.28
CA MET A 161 -0.35 -11.17 -7.51
C MET A 161 0.73 -10.64 -8.45
N PRO A 162 0.42 -10.47 -9.76
CA PRO A 162 1.37 -9.88 -10.70
C PRO A 162 1.78 -8.48 -10.25
N THR A 163 3.03 -8.11 -10.48
CA THR A 163 3.55 -6.78 -10.11
C THR A 163 2.72 -5.62 -10.66
N PRO A 164 2.17 -5.64 -11.90
CA PRO A 164 1.26 -4.61 -12.36
C PRO A 164 -0.05 -4.52 -11.54
N SER A 165 -0.60 -5.67 -11.11
CA SER A 165 -1.77 -5.73 -10.22
C SER A 165 -1.44 -5.13 -8.87
N PHE A 166 -0.29 -5.49 -8.30
CA PHE A 166 0.20 -4.97 -7.03
C PHE A 166 0.29 -3.44 -7.02
N LEU A 167 0.88 -2.83 -8.07
CA LEU A 167 1.00 -1.37 -8.15
C LEU A 167 -0.36 -0.67 -8.19
N LYS A 168 -1.34 -1.23 -8.92
CA LYS A 168 -2.72 -0.71 -8.98
C LYS A 168 -3.42 -0.84 -7.64
N PHE A 169 -3.26 -1.98 -6.95
CA PHE A 169 -3.81 -2.19 -5.62
C PHE A 169 -3.24 -1.19 -4.62
N ILE A 170 -1.94 -0.92 -4.68
CA ILE A 170 -1.30 0.02 -3.77
C ILE A 170 -1.77 1.44 -4.02
N MET A 171 -1.86 1.89 -5.27
CA MET A 171 -2.41 3.21 -5.59
C MET A 171 -3.80 3.42 -4.97
N PHE A 172 -4.72 2.47 -5.17
CA PHE A 172 -6.02 2.48 -4.50
C PHE A 172 -5.90 2.55 -2.97
N SER A 173 -5.09 1.66 -2.39
CA SER A 173 -5.00 1.51 -0.94
C SER A 173 -4.40 2.72 -0.25
N ARG A 174 -3.47 3.44 -0.89
CA ARG A 174 -2.83 4.65 -0.34
C ARG A 174 -3.81 5.79 -0.22
N ILE A 175 -4.57 6.04 -1.28
CA ILE A 175 -5.61 7.07 -1.30
C ILE A 175 -6.73 6.73 -0.31
N PHE A 176 -7.13 5.44 -0.26
CA PHE A 176 -8.13 4.98 0.71
C PHE A 176 -7.65 5.17 2.16
N VAL A 177 -6.41 4.78 2.47
CA VAL A 177 -5.82 4.93 3.82
C VAL A 177 -5.76 6.39 4.24
N ASP A 178 -5.44 7.29 3.31
CA ASP A 178 -5.44 8.72 3.56
C ASP A 178 -6.85 9.23 3.90
N SER A 179 -7.83 8.79 3.12
CA SER A 179 -9.25 9.12 3.35
C SER A 179 -9.78 8.54 4.66
N LEU A 180 -9.35 7.34 5.04
CA LEU A 180 -9.66 6.75 6.34
C LEU A 180 -9.00 7.53 7.48
N HIS A 181 -7.78 8.03 7.25
CA HIS A 181 -7.03 8.76 8.26
C HIS A 181 -7.68 10.11 8.57
N SER A 182 -8.11 10.85 7.54
CA SER A 182 -8.75 12.16 7.70
C SER A 182 -10.03 12.10 8.54
N LEU A 183 -10.75 10.97 8.53
CA LEU A 183 -11.95 10.75 9.36
C LEU A 183 -11.64 10.62 10.86
N ASN A 184 -10.46 10.13 11.22
CA ASN A 184 -10.08 9.91 12.62
C ASN A 184 -9.64 11.18 13.35
N VAL A 185 -9.24 12.23 12.63
CA VAL A 185 -8.62 13.44 13.24
C VAL A 185 -9.64 14.39 13.86
N ASN A 186 -10.94 14.19 13.62
CA ASN A 186 -11.99 14.90 14.38
C ASN A 186 -12.10 14.43 15.84
N SER A 187 -11.32 13.43 16.25
CA SER A 187 -11.21 13.04 17.66
C SER A 187 -10.09 13.81 18.35
N THR A 188 -10.42 14.52 19.42
CA THR A 188 -9.50 15.34 20.23
C THR A 188 -8.41 14.54 20.96
N GLU A 189 -8.33 13.23 20.72
CA GLU A 189 -7.39 12.32 21.37
C GLU A 189 -6.69 11.46 20.31
N THR A 190 -5.35 11.53 20.27
CA THR A 190 -4.48 10.65 19.46
C THR A 190 -4.64 9.15 19.78
N THR A 191 -5.42 8.81 20.81
CA THR A 191 -5.77 7.47 21.28
C THR A 191 -7.16 6.99 20.87
N SER A 192 -7.94 7.81 20.18
CA SER A 192 -9.30 7.47 19.75
C SER A 192 -9.26 6.85 18.35
N CYS A 193 -9.65 5.58 18.26
CA CYS A 193 -9.81 4.85 17.02
C CYS A 193 -11.17 4.15 17.05
N PHE A 194 -12.01 4.41 16.05
CA PHE A 194 -13.36 3.85 15.98
C PHE A 194 -13.37 2.35 15.62
N LEU A 195 -12.28 1.80 15.08
CA LEU A 195 -12.15 0.36 14.76
C LEU A 195 -11.68 -0.50 15.94
N GLY A 196 -11.30 0.12 17.08
CA GLY A 196 -10.73 -0.58 18.23
C GLY A 196 -11.55 -0.45 19.51
N ALA A 197 -11.92 -1.58 20.13
CA ALA A 197 -12.66 -1.60 21.38
C ALA A 197 -11.72 -1.48 22.60
N SER A 198 -10.54 -2.07 22.52
CA SER A 198 -9.52 -2.06 23.58
C SER A 198 -8.30 -1.19 23.24
N GLU A 199 -7.51 -0.82 24.24
CA GLU A 199 -6.28 -0.04 24.05
C GLU A 199 -5.30 -0.68 23.03
N PRO A 200 -5.03 -2.00 23.07
CA PRO A 200 -4.19 -2.65 22.05
C PRO A 200 -4.78 -2.58 20.64
N GLU A 201 -6.10 -2.68 20.49
CA GLU A 201 -6.77 -2.60 19.20
C GLU A 201 -6.75 -1.17 18.64
N ARG A 202 -6.97 -0.16 19.49
CA ARG A 202 -6.88 1.25 19.08
C ARG A 202 -5.48 1.63 18.59
N ARG A 203 -4.45 1.04 19.18
CA ARG A 203 -3.06 1.19 18.72
C ARG A 203 -2.81 0.58 17.34
N HIS A 204 -3.52 -0.49 16.99
CA HIS A 204 -3.43 -1.21 15.71
C HIS A 204 -4.68 -0.98 14.84
N CYS A 205 -5.19 0.26 14.88
CA CYS A 205 -6.52 0.64 14.41
C CYS A 205 -6.84 0.15 13.00
N TYR A 206 -5.94 0.37 12.05
CA TYR A 206 -6.23 0.13 10.64
C TYR A 206 -5.95 -1.32 10.23
N CYS A 207 -5.26 -2.10 11.06
CA CYS A 207 -4.70 -3.36 10.62
C CYS A 207 -5.77 -4.34 10.10
N ARG A 208 -6.96 -4.34 10.70
CA ARG A 208 -8.07 -5.21 10.31
C ARG A 208 -8.87 -4.69 9.13
N ILE A 209 -9.10 -3.39 9.01
CA ILE A 209 -9.77 -2.84 7.83
C ILE A 209 -8.85 -2.90 6.59
N LEU A 210 -7.54 -2.76 6.77
CA LEU A 210 -6.56 -2.88 5.67
C LEU A 210 -6.40 -4.34 5.21
N GLU A 211 -6.59 -5.32 6.10
CA GLU A 211 -6.65 -6.75 5.75
C GLU A 211 -7.74 -7.04 4.70
N VAL A 212 -8.86 -6.30 4.70
CA VAL A 212 -9.99 -6.56 3.80
C VAL A 212 -9.91 -5.81 2.46
N LEU A 213 -9.04 -4.79 2.34
CA LEU A 213 -8.95 -3.97 1.12
C LEU A 213 -8.65 -4.78 -0.13
N VAL A 214 -7.79 -5.79 -0.03
CA VAL A 214 -7.41 -6.62 -1.19
C VAL A 214 -8.63 -7.34 -1.76
N ASN A 215 -9.59 -7.77 -0.92
CA ASN A 215 -10.80 -8.44 -1.35
C ASN A 215 -11.71 -7.48 -2.14
N VAL A 216 -11.98 -6.31 -1.57
CA VAL A 216 -12.82 -5.29 -2.19
C VAL A 216 -12.22 -4.84 -3.52
N TRP A 217 -10.92 -4.53 -3.52
CA TRP A 217 -10.20 -4.14 -4.73
C TRP A 217 -10.20 -5.25 -5.78
N ALA A 218 -9.84 -6.48 -5.41
CA ALA A 218 -9.77 -7.61 -6.35
C ALA A 218 -11.12 -7.92 -6.99
N TYR A 219 -12.18 -7.96 -6.16
CA TYR A 219 -13.52 -8.27 -6.61
C TYR A 219 -14.02 -7.22 -7.60
N HIS A 220 -13.95 -5.93 -7.22
CA HIS A 220 -14.52 -4.85 -8.02
C HIS A 220 -13.64 -4.35 -9.16
N SER A 221 -12.32 -4.60 -9.13
CA SER A 221 -11.43 -4.34 -10.28
C SER A 221 -11.43 -5.47 -11.31
N GLY A 222 -12.21 -6.53 -11.09
CA GLY A 222 -12.37 -7.64 -12.04
C GLY A 222 -11.20 -8.62 -12.06
N ARG A 223 -10.44 -8.73 -10.96
CA ARG A 223 -9.35 -9.72 -10.86
C ARG A 223 -9.93 -11.10 -10.58
N LYS A 224 -9.39 -12.13 -11.23
CA LYS A 224 -9.64 -13.52 -10.84
C LYS A 224 -9.08 -13.73 -9.44
N MET A 225 -9.87 -14.32 -8.56
CA MET A 225 -9.45 -14.65 -7.20
C MET A 225 -9.38 -16.16 -7.10
N VAL A 226 -8.24 -16.69 -6.70
CA VAL A 226 -8.02 -18.13 -6.64
C VAL A 226 -7.54 -18.48 -5.24
N TYR A 227 -8.30 -19.33 -4.57
CA TYR A 227 -7.86 -19.96 -3.34
C TYR A 227 -6.81 -21.03 -3.67
N LEU A 228 -5.69 -21.00 -2.97
CA LEU A 228 -4.64 -22.00 -2.98
C LEU A 228 -4.63 -22.70 -1.63
N ASN A 229 -4.81 -24.02 -1.62
CA ASN A 229 -4.68 -24.81 -0.40
C ASN A 229 -3.21 -24.77 0.08
N PRO A 230 -2.93 -24.25 1.29
CA PRO A 230 -1.56 -24.05 1.75
C PRO A 230 -0.78 -25.36 1.97
N PHE A 231 -1.46 -26.51 2.08
CA PHE A 231 -0.83 -27.81 2.35
C PHE A 231 -0.72 -28.70 1.11
N THR A 232 -1.73 -28.70 0.23
CA THR A 232 -1.76 -29.59 -0.94
C THR A 232 -1.29 -28.91 -2.21
N GLY A 233 -1.39 -27.59 -2.29
CA GLY A 233 -1.19 -26.82 -3.51
C GLY A 233 -2.41 -26.80 -4.45
N ASP A 234 -3.53 -27.45 -4.07
CA ASP A 234 -4.73 -27.45 -4.90
C ASP A 234 -5.29 -26.03 -5.05
N THR A 235 -5.76 -25.70 -6.25
CA THR A 235 -6.32 -24.38 -6.55
C THR A 235 -7.81 -24.46 -6.88
N SER A 236 -8.56 -23.45 -6.48
CA SER A 236 -9.96 -23.27 -6.83
C SER A 236 -10.27 -21.79 -7.05
N GLU A 237 -10.84 -21.44 -8.20
CA GLU A 237 -11.35 -20.08 -8.42
C GLU A 237 -12.49 -19.78 -7.45
N GLN A 238 -12.50 -18.56 -6.93
CA GLN A 238 -13.44 -18.05 -5.95
C GLN A 238 -14.07 -16.78 -6.50
N HIS A 239 -15.36 -16.60 -6.24
CA HIS A 239 -16.19 -15.54 -6.78
C HIS A 239 -16.04 -15.47 -8.29
N LEU A 240 -16.46 -16.52 -9.02
CA LEU A 240 -16.25 -16.68 -10.47
C LEU A 240 -16.48 -15.37 -11.24
N LEU A 241 -15.47 -14.92 -11.99
CA LEU A 241 -15.49 -13.59 -12.63
C LEU A 241 -16.73 -13.39 -13.51
N ASP A 242 -17.09 -14.40 -14.30
CA ASP A 242 -18.22 -14.37 -15.23
C ASP A 242 -19.59 -14.31 -14.54
N LYS A 243 -19.66 -14.59 -13.23
CA LYS A 243 -20.89 -14.55 -12.43
C LYS A 243 -21.02 -13.29 -11.57
N ARG A 244 -20.00 -12.41 -11.56
CA ARG A 244 -20.01 -11.20 -10.75
C ARG A 244 -20.93 -10.14 -11.34
N ASN A 245 -22.11 -9.99 -10.74
CA ASN A 245 -23.03 -8.90 -11.06
C ASN A 245 -22.80 -7.71 -10.10
N GLY A 246 -22.96 -6.48 -10.61
CA GLY A 246 -22.89 -5.27 -9.78
C GLY A 246 -21.48 -4.87 -9.34
N MET A 247 -20.43 -5.26 -10.08
CA MET A 247 -19.07 -4.79 -9.81
C MET A 247 -18.94 -3.28 -9.99
N TRP A 248 -18.15 -2.65 -9.12
CA TRP A 248 -17.91 -1.21 -9.08
C TRP A 248 -16.69 -0.80 -9.93
N VAL A 249 -16.49 -1.44 -11.08
CA VAL A 249 -15.28 -1.33 -11.93
C VAL A 249 -14.84 0.10 -12.20
N LYS A 250 -15.80 1.02 -12.37
CA LYS A 250 -15.53 2.44 -12.62
C LYS A 250 -14.69 3.11 -11.52
N PHE A 251 -14.89 2.73 -10.26
CA PHE A 251 -14.18 3.31 -9.12
C PHE A 251 -12.75 2.75 -9.01
N PHE A 252 -12.56 1.49 -9.40
CA PHE A 252 -11.26 0.81 -9.35
C PHE A 252 -10.48 0.89 -10.68
N ASN A 253 -10.91 1.77 -11.58
CA ASN A 253 -10.27 1.96 -12.87
C ASN A 253 -8.90 2.62 -12.69
N PHE A 254 -7.88 2.09 -13.36
CA PHE A 254 -6.51 2.58 -13.25
C PHE A 254 -6.37 4.06 -13.66
N THR A 255 -7.03 4.49 -14.73
CA THR A 255 -6.95 5.89 -15.20
C THR A 255 -7.52 6.85 -14.15
N LEU A 256 -8.63 6.47 -13.51
CA LEU A 256 -9.23 7.27 -12.45
C LEU A 256 -8.31 7.34 -11.23
N LEU A 257 -7.86 6.20 -10.72
CA LEU A 257 -6.96 6.15 -9.55
C LEU A 257 -5.66 6.91 -9.80
N LYS A 258 -5.13 6.84 -11.02
CA LYS A 258 -3.93 7.56 -11.40
C LYS A 258 -4.16 9.08 -11.41
N SER A 259 -5.29 9.54 -11.97
CA SER A 259 -5.66 10.96 -11.93
C SER A 259 -5.74 11.45 -10.49
N MET A 260 -6.43 10.71 -9.62
CA MET A 260 -6.57 11.08 -8.20
C MET A 260 -5.23 11.13 -7.47
N ASP A 261 -4.31 10.20 -7.74
CA ASP A 261 -2.96 10.19 -7.16
C ASP A 261 -2.11 11.37 -7.69
N GLU A 262 -2.31 11.79 -8.94
CA GLU A 262 -1.66 12.98 -9.52
C GLU A 262 -2.24 14.28 -8.94
N ASP A 263 -3.57 14.37 -8.76
CA ASP A 263 -4.25 15.53 -8.18
C ASP A 263 -3.81 15.77 -6.72
N LEU A 264 -3.74 14.72 -5.90
CA LEU A 264 -3.19 14.80 -4.53
C LEU A 264 -1.72 15.28 -4.53
N ALA A 265 -0.97 14.93 -5.58
CA ALA A 265 0.42 15.34 -5.72
C ALA A 265 0.59 16.83 -6.02
N GLU A 266 -0.28 17.35 -6.88
CA GLU A 266 -0.38 18.77 -7.14
C GLU A 266 -0.77 19.52 -5.85
N GLU A 267 -1.80 19.07 -5.14
CA GLU A 267 -2.22 19.69 -3.87
C GLU A 267 -1.11 19.70 -2.80
N ALA A 268 -0.33 18.63 -2.71
CA ALA A 268 0.77 18.54 -1.76
C ALA A 268 1.93 19.45 -2.12
N ASP A 269 2.26 19.56 -3.41
CA ASP A 269 3.31 20.45 -3.89
C ASP A 269 2.88 21.94 -3.78
N ASP A 270 1.59 22.24 -3.90
CA ASP A 270 1.02 23.58 -3.69
C ASP A 270 0.91 24.00 -2.21
N GLY A 271 1.21 23.10 -1.27
CA GLY A 271 1.11 23.37 0.15
C GLY A 271 -0.34 23.53 0.64
N MET A 272 -1.30 22.99 -0.11
CA MET A 272 -2.73 23.00 0.22
C MET A 272 -3.11 21.95 1.28
N HIS A 273 -2.11 21.43 1.99
CA HIS A 273 -2.33 20.37 2.97
C HIS A 273 -3.22 20.84 4.13
N PRO A 274 -4.30 20.10 4.46
CA PRO A 274 -4.90 20.23 5.78
C PRO A 274 -3.81 19.94 6.82
N GLY A 275 -3.77 20.67 7.94
CA GLY A 275 -2.62 20.71 8.87
C GLY A 275 -2.00 19.34 9.17
N ASN A 276 -0.68 19.32 9.43
CA ASN A 276 0.25 18.16 9.42
C ASN A 276 -0.22 16.80 10.01
N GLU A 277 -1.29 16.74 10.79
CA GLU A 277 -1.79 15.52 11.42
C GLU A 277 -2.93 14.85 10.64
N GLN A 278 -3.46 15.47 9.57
CA GLN A 278 -4.61 14.96 8.80
C GLN A 278 -4.24 14.25 7.50
N TRP A 279 -3.00 14.43 7.04
CA TRP A 279 -2.59 13.97 5.72
C TRP A 279 -1.50 12.91 5.79
N LEU A 280 -1.89 11.67 5.50
CA LEU A 280 -0.99 10.51 5.51
C LEU A 280 -0.44 10.23 4.10
N TRP A 281 -1.11 10.73 3.07
CA TRP A 281 -0.57 10.91 1.73
C TRP A 281 0.30 12.20 1.71
N PRO A 282 1.49 12.23 1.10
CA PRO A 282 2.18 11.17 0.36
C PRO A 282 3.07 10.27 1.23
N LEU A 283 3.02 10.35 2.57
CA LEU A 283 3.93 9.63 3.47
C LEU A 283 3.88 8.09 3.35
N THR A 284 2.85 7.56 2.69
CA THR A 284 2.65 6.12 2.42
C THR A 284 3.32 5.62 1.13
N GLY A 285 4.07 6.45 0.40
CA GLY A 285 4.90 5.99 -0.71
C GLY A 285 5.48 7.12 -1.58
N GLN A 286 6.39 6.84 -2.52
CA GLN A 286 6.75 7.85 -3.51
C GLN A 286 5.60 8.06 -4.49
N VAL A 287 5.54 9.28 -5.01
CA VAL A 287 4.55 9.73 -5.98
C VAL A 287 5.32 10.19 -7.19
N PHE A 288 4.89 9.75 -8.37
CA PHE A 288 5.47 10.18 -9.64
C PHE A 288 4.38 10.88 -10.44
N TRP A 289 4.47 12.20 -10.53
CA TRP A 289 3.57 13.02 -11.33
C TRP A 289 4.38 13.99 -12.24
N PRO A 290 3.81 14.46 -13.36
CA PRO A 290 4.54 15.28 -14.34
C PRO A 290 5.27 16.50 -13.74
N GLY A 291 4.69 17.18 -12.75
CA GLY A 291 5.28 18.36 -12.12
C GLY A 291 6.59 18.10 -11.39
N ILE A 292 6.88 16.87 -10.95
CA ILE A 292 8.19 16.50 -10.38
C ILE A 292 9.30 16.69 -11.42
N ALA A 293 9.06 16.31 -12.68
CA ALA A 293 10.05 16.43 -13.73
C ALA A 293 10.34 17.90 -14.08
N ASP A 294 9.31 18.75 -14.05
CA ASP A 294 9.44 20.19 -14.26
C ASP A 294 10.15 20.87 -13.09
N ARG A 295 9.81 20.53 -11.84
CA ARG A 295 10.52 20.99 -10.64
C ARG A 295 11.99 20.58 -10.65
N GLU A 296 12.30 19.32 -10.97
CA GLU A 296 13.69 18.86 -11.11
C GLU A 296 14.45 19.66 -12.18
N ARG A 297 13.78 20.03 -13.27
CA ARG A 297 14.36 20.85 -14.34
C ARG A 297 14.65 22.27 -13.85
N GLU A 298 13.72 22.87 -13.13
CA GLU A 298 13.87 24.20 -12.52
C GLU A 298 14.98 24.22 -11.47
N GLU A 299 15.05 23.25 -10.57
CA GLU A 299 16.13 23.14 -9.59
C GLU A 299 17.50 23.01 -10.26
N LYS A 300 17.59 22.17 -11.30
CA LYS A 300 18.82 22.03 -12.09
C LYS A 300 19.20 23.37 -12.75
N TYR A 301 18.21 24.16 -13.19
CA TYR A 301 18.42 25.49 -13.74
C TYR A 301 18.89 26.50 -12.68
N ILE A 302 18.26 26.53 -11.50
CA ILE A 302 18.65 27.38 -10.36
C ILE A 302 20.07 27.03 -9.90
N LYS A 303 20.39 25.75 -9.73
CA LYS A 303 21.75 25.27 -9.38
C LYS A 303 22.79 25.69 -10.43
N LYS A 304 22.43 25.71 -11.72
CA LYS A 304 23.30 26.23 -12.79
C LYS A 304 23.50 27.74 -12.68
N LEU A 305 22.46 28.52 -12.39
CA LEU A 305 22.55 29.97 -12.19
C LEU A 305 23.41 30.32 -10.97
N ASP A 306 23.19 29.65 -9.83
CA ASP A 306 24.00 29.83 -8.62
C ASP A 306 25.48 29.49 -8.87
N LYS A 307 25.76 28.39 -9.59
CA LYS A 307 27.13 28.05 -10.00
C LYS A 307 27.75 29.13 -10.90
N LYS A 308 26.99 29.71 -11.84
CA LYS A 308 27.46 30.82 -12.69
C LYS A 308 27.75 32.07 -11.86
N LEU A 309 26.88 32.40 -10.90
CA LEU A 309 27.04 33.54 -10.00
C LEU A 309 28.32 33.36 -9.15
N LYS A 310 28.46 32.22 -8.47
CA LYS A 310 29.64 31.87 -7.67
C LYS A 310 30.94 31.91 -8.49
N ASN A 311 30.91 31.45 -9.74
CA ASN A 311 32.07 31.53 -10.62
C ASN A 311 32.42 32.97 -11.01
N LYS A 312 31.43 33.82 -11.29
CA LYS A 312 31.64 35.26 -11.55
C LYS A 312 32.23 35.96 -10.33
N VAL A 313 31.69 35.71 -9.14
CA VAL A 313 32.21 36.26 -7.88
C VAL A 313 33.67 35.84 -7.66
N LYS A 314 33.99 34.55 -7.79
CA LYS A 314 35.37 34.05 -7.71
C LYS A 314 36.32 34.71 -8.72
N LEU A 315 35.85 34.96 -9.94
CA LEU A 315 36.62 35.65 -10.98
C LEU A 315 36.90 37.11 -10.60
N LEU A 316 35.90 37.83 -10.10
CA LEU A 316 36.04 39.21 -9.63
C LEU A 316 36.96 39.31 -8.41
N GLU A 317 36.86 38.37 -7.47
CA GLU A 317 37.79 38.27 -6.33
C GLU A 317 39.24 38.04 -6.79
N ARG A 318 39.45 37.13 -7.76
CA ARG A 318 40.77 36.89 -8.37
C ARG A 318 41.33 38.13 -9.06
N GLN A 319 40.50 38.92 -9.73
CA GLN A 319 40.91 40.16 -10.37
C GLN A 319 41.24 41.25 -9.33
N LYS A 320 40.47 41.36 -8.24
CA LYS A 320 40.69 42.36 -7.19
C LYS A 320 41.84 42.05 -6.24
N SER A 321 42.07 40.78 -5.92
CA SER A 321 43.00 40.36 -4.87
C SER A 321 44.12 39.42 -5.33
N GLY A 322 44.22 39.16 -6.64
CA GLY A 322 45.22 38.27 -7.23
C GLY A 322 45.00 36.79 -6.88
N TYR A 323 45.91 35.93 -7.36
CA TYR A 323 45.90 34.52 -6.99
C TYR A 323 46.45 34.37 -5.56
N LYS A 324 45.58 34.25 -4.55
CA LYS A 324 46.01 33.80 -3.22
C LYS A 324 46.36 32.30 -3.29
N GLN A 325 47.61 31.99 -3.63
CA GLN A 325 48.15 30.65 -3.40
C GLN A 325 48.14 30.38 -1.90
N LYS A 326 47.59 29.24 -1.46
CA LYS A 326 47.87 28.76 -0.12
C LYS A 326 49.37 28.43 -0.07
N PRO A 327 50.13 28.95 0.90
CA PRO A 327 51.53 28.58 1.04
C PRO A 327 51.62 27.07 1.21
N LEU A 328 52.49 26.43 0.42
CA LEU A 328 52.89 25.05 0.63
C LEU A 328 53.84 25.06 1.82
N GLY A 329 53.28 24.86 3.03
CA GLY A 329 54.04 24.65 4.26
C GLY A 329 53.72 25.66 5.37
N GLN A 330 52.83 25.26 6.27
CA GLN A 330 53.11 25.07 7.71
C GLN A 330 52.07 24.14 8.30
#